data_AF-A0A7Y4SW53-F1
#
_entry.id   AF-A0A7Y4SW53-F1
#
_cell.length_a   1.000
_cell.length_b   1.000
_cell.length_c   1.000
_cell.angle_alpha   90.00
_cell.angle_beta   90.00
_cell.angle_gamma   90.00
#
_symmetry.space_group_name_H-M   'P 1'
#
loop_
_entity.id
_entity.type
_entity.pdbx_description
1 polymer ?
#
loop_
_entity_poly.entity_id
_entity_poly.type
_entity_poly.pdbx_seq_one_letter_code
_entity_poly.pdbx_strand_id
1 'polypeptide(L)'
;MDVVYALSIHATYRCQRSGVCCSSDWDVPVEVPLYRSLETALAEGRLSPVSGSADGEATLIVEPDLPDAAAAMVGRTESGHCVFYHRHSGLCVVQRDLGEPYLPSTCRHFPRVAVRDSRGTFISLTHYCPTAASMLFAPDGPIEIVESPEAFPAADYDGLRVDPEAWPPLLHPRMLMDQESYSAWERHMVARCNDSNLTAEQVTATLRRDALALRRYVPGEGSLTSAVAGLPSDVVTVAPELTLDASLQLHAEVIGAVPEDVRPEPDEEGLREAFERWVVPEWELWHLPLRRYLAAKAFANWTAYQGRGVLTIVRGLEAALALARVEATRECRNAGRALDAELLKQAFRASDFVLNHIAPGDALAEQWSKVED
;
A
#
# COMPACT_ATOMS: atom_id res chain seq x y z
N MET A 1 -12.75 -20.88 -9.37
CA MET A 1 -11.64 -20.40 -8.52
C MET A 1 -11.30 -19.04 -9.05
N ASP A 2 -11.45 -18.02 -8.23
CA ASP A 2 -11.15 -16.65 -8.64
C ASP A 2 -9.65 -16.51 -8.84
N VAL A 3 -9.24 -15.94 -9.98
CA VAL A 3 -7.82 -15.74 -10.30
C VAL A 3 -7.26 -14.64 -9.40
N VAL A 4 -6.06 -14.87 -8.86
CA VAL A 4 -5.34 -13.86 -8.07
C VAL A 4 -4.28 -13.20 -8.95
N TYR A 5 -4.19 -11.89 -8.91
CA TYR A 5 -3.21 -11.07 -9.62
C TYR A 5 -2.32 -10.34 -8.63
N ALA A 6 -1.02 -10.21 -8.92
CA ALA A 6 -0.12 -9.34 -8.16
C ALA A 6 0.93 -8.71 -9.07
N LEU A 7 1.72 -7.78 -8.54
CA LEU A 7 2.93 -7.34 -9.23
C LEU A 7 4.05 -8.37 -9.10
N SER A 8 4.82 -8.56 -10.17
CA SER A 8 6.01 -9.44 -10.21
C SER A 8 6.99 -9.16 -9.06
N ILE A 9 7.14 -7.88 -8.69
CA ILE A 9 7.99 -7.42 -7.59
C ILE A 9 7.49 -7.85 -6.19
N HIS A 10 6.23 -8.28 -6.08
CA HIS A 10 5.62 -8.78 -4.84
C HIS A 10 5.30 -10.28 -4.88
N ALA A 11 5.41 -10.91 -6.04
CA ALA A 11 4.95 -12.28 -6.29
C ALA A 11 5.62 -13.36 -5.43
N THR A 12 6.77 -13.05 -4.82
CA THR A 12 7.53 -13.94 -3.93
C THR A 12 7.49 -13.51 -2.47
N TYR A 13 6.58 -12.60 -2.10
CA TYR A 13 6.47 -12.08 -0.73
C TYR A 13 6.34 -13.20 0.29
N ARG A 14 7.22 -13.16 1.29
CA ARG A 14 7.14 -13.97 2.51
C ARG A 14 7.60 -13.09 3.66
N CYS A 15 6.87 -13.10 4.78
CA CYS A 15 7.28 -12.35 5.97
C CYS A 15 8.72 -12.70 6.37
N GLN A 16 9.61 -11.70 6.40
CA GLN A 16 11.02 -11.87 6.78
C GLN A 16 11.27 -11.45 8.22
N ARG A 17 10.29 -11.68 9.11
CA ARG A 17 10.51 -11.61 10.57
C ARG A 17 10.84 -10.20 11.05
N SER A 18 10.25 -9.19 10.42
CA SER A 18 10.53 -7.79 10.77
C SER A 18 10.01 -7.39 12.14
N GLY A 19 9.06 -8.14 12.70
CA GLY A 19 8.44 -7.87 14.00
C GLY A 19 7.53 -6.64 14.04
N VAL A 20 7.54 -5.79 13.02
CA VAL A 20 6.79 -4.51 13.00
C VAL A 20 5.32 -4.70 13.30
N CYS A 21 4.60 -5.58 12.59
CA CYS A 21 3.17 -5.81 12.88
C CYS A 21 2.91 -6.35 14.30
N CYS A 22 3.90 -6.99 14.93
CA CYS A 22 3.79 -7.52 16.29
C CYS A 22 4.17 -6.50 17.38
N SER A 23 4.84 -5.42 17.00
CA SER A 23 5.23 -4.31 17.87
C SER A 23 4.44 -3.02 17.60
N SER A 24 3.71 -2.97 16.49
CA SER A 24 2.71 -1.95 16.22
C SER A 24 1.50 -2.22 17.12
N ASP A 25 1.02 -1.19 17.80
CA ASP A 25 -0.05 -1.26 18.79
C ASP A 25 -1.43 -1.45 18.13
N TRP A 26 -1.58 -2.51 17.34
CA TRP A 26 -2.78 -2.80 16.53
C TRP A 26 -3.60 -3.91 17.12
N ASP A 27 -4.87 -3.66 17.36
CA ASP A 27 -5.78 -4.67 17.88
C ASP A 27 -5.89 -5.88 16.95
N VAL A 28 -5.70 -7.07 17.52
CA VAL A 28 -5.73 -8.33 16.77
C VAL A 28 -6.91 -9.17 17.27
N PRO A 29 -8.10 -9.00 16.69
CA PRO A 29 -9.23 -9.87 16.97
C PRO A 29 -8.94 -11.30 16.49
N VAL A 30 -9.41 -12.28 17.24
CA VAL A 30 -9.31 -13.72 16.93
C VAL A 30 -10.71 -14.25 16.65
N GLU A 31 -10.93 -14.77 15.45
CA GLU A 31 -12.24 -15.24 15.02
C GLU A 31 -12.68 -16.51 15.75
N VAL A 32 -13.99 -16.71 15.92
CA VAL A 32 -14.55 -17.85 16.69
C VAL A 32 -13.96 -19.22 16.32
N PRO A 33 -13.84 -19.61 15.03
CA PRO A 33 -13.26 -20.91 14.68
C PRO A 33 -11.78 -21.01 15.06
N LEU A 34 -11.04 -19.90 14.90
CA LEU A 34 -9.61 -19.85 15.17
C LEU A 34 -9.32 -19.84 16.67
N TYR A 35 -10.12 -19.11 17.45
CA TYR A 35 -10.00 -19.03 18.90
C TYR A 35 -9.96 -20.42 19.54
N ARG A 36 -10.91 -21.30 19.18
CA ARG A 36 -10.95 -22.68 19.69
C ARG A 36 -9.69 -23.47 19.32
N SER A 37 -9.19 -23.30 18.10
CA SER A 37 -7.97 -23.98 17.64
C SER A 37 -6.73 -23.50 18.39
N LEU A 38 -6.61 -22.20 18.66
CA LEU A 38 -5.51 -21.63 19.43
C LEU A 38 -5.58 -22.02 20.90
N GLU A 39 -6.77 -21.99 21.51
CA GLU A 39 -6.99 -22.43 22.89
C GLU A 39 -6.60 -23.91 23.07
N THR A 40 -7.02 -24.77 22.13
CA THR A 40 -6.63 -26.18 22.12
C THR A 40 -5.10 -26.34 22.00
N ALA A 41 -4.47 -25.58 21.09
CA ALA A 41 -3.01 -25.65 20.92
C ALA A 41 -2.24 -25.16 22.15
N LEU A 42 -2.75 -24.14 22.86
CA LEU A 42 -2.21 -23.66 24.14
C LEU A 42 -2.36 -24.73 25.23
N ALA A 43 -3.55 -25.31 25.38
CA ALA A 43 -3.84 -26.34 26.38
C ALA A 43 -3.01 -27.62 26.17
N GLU A 44 -2.77 -28.00 24.91
CA GLU A 44 -1.95 -29.16 24.54
C GLU A 44 -0.43 -28.87 24.56
N GLY A 45 -0.02 -27.62 24.83
CA GLY A 45 1.39 -27.21 24.80
C GLY A 45 2.02 -27.22 23.40
N ARG A 46 1.21 -27.27 22.33
CA ARG A 46 1.68 -27.12 20.94
C ARG A 46 1.97 -25.68 20.56
N LEU A 47 1.43 -24.73 21.32
CA LEU A 47 1.69 -23.30 21.20
C LEU A 47 2.11 -22.77 22.57
N SER A 48 3.23 -22.05 22.61
CA SER A 48 3.73 -21.43 23.84
C SER A 48 3.94 -19.92 23.61
N PRO A 49 3.24 -19.03 24.32
CA PRO A 49 3.51 -17.60 24.26
C PRO A 49 4.93 -17.30 24.77
N VAL A 50 5.54 -16.24 24.24
CA VAL A 50 6.97 -15.96 24.40
C VAL A 50 7.26 -15.35 25.77
N SER A 51 6.39 -14.45 26.17
CA SER A 51 6.30 -13.97 27.53
C SER A 51 5.26 -14.88 28.17
N GLY A 52 5.69 -15.76 29.09
CA GLY A 52 4.75 -16.26 30.08
C GLY A 52 4.13 -15.01 30.70
N SER A 53 2.81 -14.91 30.66
CA SER A 53 2.02 -13.87 31.32
C SER A 53 2.67 -13.55 32.67
N ALA A 54 3.47 -12.48 32.72
CA ALA A 54 3.97 -12.00 33.98
C ALA A 54 2.69 -11.61 34.74
N ASP A 55 2.40 -12.35 35.81
CA ASP A 55 1.26 -12.12 36.68
C ASP A 55 -0.16 -12.25 36.07
N GLY A 56 -0.40 -13.31 35.29
CA GLY A 56 -1.78 -13.79 35.06
C GLY A 56 -2.60 -13.06 33.98
N GLU A 57 -1.97 -12.25 33.14
CA GLU A 57 -2.61 -11.69 31.94
C GLU A 57 -2.96 -12.78 30.92
N ALA A 58 -4.20 -12.77 30.43
CA ALA A 58 -4.69 -13.79 29.50
C ALA A 58 -4.01 -13.66 28.12
N THR A 59 -3.52 -14.78 27.58
CA THR A 59 -2.95 -14.83 26.22
C THR A 59 -3.99 -14.50 25.14
N LEU A 60 -5.24 -14.88 25.39
CA LEU A 60 -6.42 -14.57 24.59
C LEU A 60 -7.43 -13.91 25.53
N ILE A 61 -7.75 -12.65 25.30
CA ILE A 61 -8.59 -11.83 26.16
C ILE A 61 -10.03 -11.91 25.65
N VAL A 62 -10.95 -12.38 26.49
CA VAL A 62 -12.38 -12.46 26.19
C VAL A 62 -13.09 -11.38 26.98
N GLU A 63 -13.71 -10.43 26.27
CA GLU A 63 -14.39 -9.28 26.86
C GLU A 63 -15.82 -9.15 26.32
N PRO A 64 -16.72 -8.39 27.01
CA PRO A 64 -18.11 -8.25 26.58
C PRO A 64 -18.27 -7.52 25.24
N ASP A 65 -17.38 -6.56 24.96
CA ASP A 65 -17.49 -5.63 23.84
C ASP A 65 -16.47 -5.95 22.74
N LEU A 66 -16.41 -7.22 22.33
CA LEU A 66 -15.55 -7.67 21.23
C LEU A 66 -16.09 -7.22 19.86
N PRO A 67 -15.20 -6.98 18.87
CA PRO A 67 -15.62 -6.77 17.48
C PRO A 67 -16.48 -7.92 16.95
N ASP A 68 -17.37 -7.62 16.00
CA ASP A 68 -18.23 -8.63 15.37
C ASP A 68 -17.40 -9.81 14.82
N ALA A 69 -17.85 -11.04 15.10
CA ALA A 69 -17.19 -12.31 14.77
C ALA A 69 -15.87 -12.63 15.51
N ALA A 70 -15.36 -11.74 16.37
CA ALA A 70 -14.25 -12.05 17.27
C ALA A 70 -14.74 -12.83 18.51
N ALA A 71 -13.98 -13.85 18.91
CA ALA A 71 -14.18 -14.57 20.17
C ALA A 71 -13.20 -14.12 21.26
N ALA A 72 -12.11 -13.48 20.88
CA ALA A 72 -11.11 -12.92 21.79
C ALA A 72 -10.26 -11.87 21.08
N MET A 73 -9.49 -11.12 21.86
CA MET A 73 -8.35 -10.33 21.40
C MET A 73 -7.05 -11.06 21.72
N VAL A 74 -6.02 -10.94 20.88
CA VAL A 74 -4.68 -11.40 21.25
C VAL A 74 -4.13 -10.48 22.34
N GLY A 75 -3.66 -11.07 23.44
CA GLY A 75 -3.06 -10.33 24.54
C GLY A 75 -1.77 -9.61 24.14
N ARG A 76 -1.39 -8.63 24.95
CA ARG A 76 -0.11 -7.89 24.84
C ARG A 76 0.71 -8.06 26.09
N THR A 77 2.02 -7.90 25.95
CA THR A 77 2.93 -7.68 27.09
C THR A 77 2.76 -6.27 27.63
N GLU A 78 3.24 -5.99 28.85
CA GLU A 78 3.37 -4.63 29.40
C GLU A 78 4.08 -3.64 28.46
N SER A 79 4.98 -4.12 27.60
CA SER A 79 5.69 -3.31 26.61
C SER A 79 4.88 -3.00 25.34
N GLY A 80 3.60 -3.37 25.28
CA GLY A 80 2.69 -3.19 24.12
C GLY A 80 2.85 -4.23 23.00
N HIS A 81 3.83 -5.12 23.10
CA HIS A 81 4.09 -6.13 22.08
C HIS A 81 3.10 -7.31 22.16
N CYS A 82 2.77 -7.91 21.02
CA CYS A 82 1.98 -9.15 20.97
C CYS A 82 2.62 -10.29 21.79
N VAL A 83 1.83 -11.00 22.60
CA VAL A 83 2.28 -12.14 23.44
C VAL A 83 2.89 -13.30 22.66
N PHE A 84 2.55 -13.41 21.37
CA PHE A 84 3.10 -14.41 20.45
C PHE A 84 4.37 -13.94 19.71
N TYR A 85 4.89 -12.73 20.00
CA TYR A 85 6.05 -12.21 19.31
C TYR A 85 7.37 -12.69 19.91
N HIS A 86 8.09 -13.55 19.19
CA HIS A 86 9.39 -14.04 19.64
C HIS A 86 10.51 -13.09 19.21
N ARG A 87 10.76 -12.05 20.03
CA ARG A 87 11.74 -10.97 19.78
C ARG A 87 13.09 -11.47 19.26
N HIS A 88 13.65 -12.53 19.85
CA HIS A 88 14.97 -13.03 19.44
C HIS A 88 15.00 -13.58 18.01
N SER A 89 13.90 -14.19 17.54
CA SER A 89 13.81 -14.70 16.16
C SER A 89 13.10 -13.76 15.19
N GLY A 90 12.46 -12.69 15.68
CA GLY A 90 11.59 -11.81 14.89
C GLY A 90 10.28 -12.46 14.38
N LEU A 91 9.96 -13.68 14.82
CA LEU A 91 8.82 -14.46 14.34
C LEU A 91 7.63 -14.42 15.29
N CYS A 92 6.44 -14.46 14.71
CA CYS A 92 5.23 -14.88 15.41
C CYS A 92 5.31 -16.39 15.69
N VAL A 93 5.15 -16.81 16.95
CA VAL A 93 5.20 -18.23 17.31
C VAL A 93 4.01 -19.02 16.75
N VAL A 94 2.84 -18.38 16.55
CA VAL A 94 1.69 -19.00 15.90
C VAL A 94 2.05 -19.44 14.48
N GLN A 95 2.62 -18.53 13.68
CA GLN A 95 3.06 -18.86 12.32
C GLN A 95 4.17 -19.92 12.31
N ARG A 96 5.13 -19.82 13.24
CA ARG A 96 6.26 -20.75 13.33
C ARG A 96 5.82 -22.18 13.66
N ASP A 97 4.93 -22.31 14.65
CA ASP A 97 4.62 -23.60 15.27
C ASP A 97 3.35 -24.25 14.68
N LEU A 98 2.39 -23.43 14.21
CA LEU A 98 1.10 -23.90 13.68
C LEU A 98 0.90 -23.57 12.19
N GLY A 99 1.60 -22.57 11.65
CA GLY A 99 1.52 -22.16 10.25
C GLY A 99 0.53 -21.02 9.96
N GLU A 100 0.54 -20.52 8.72
CA GLU A 100 -0.27 -19.38 8.27
C GLU A 100 -1.80 -19.54 8.47
N PRO A 101 -2.42 -20.74 8.30
CA PRO A 101 -3.85 -20.91 8.55
C PRO A 101 -4.29 -20.61 10.00
N TYR A 102 -3.36 -20.66 10.95
CA TYR A 102 -3.64 -20.38 12.37
C TYR A 102 -3.38 -18.93 12.78
N LEU A 103 -2.91 -18.08 11.86
CA LEU A 103 -2.82 -16.65 12.12
C LEU A 103 -4.21 -16.02 12.10
N PRO A 104 -4.53 -15.07 13.00
CA PRO A 104 -5.74 -14.25 12.89
C PRO A 104 -5.81 -13.50 11.55
N SER A 105 -7.01 -13.12 11.09
CA SER A 105 -7.21 -12.37 9.84
C SER A 105 -6.27 -11.17 9.73
N THR A 106 -6.22 -10.31 10.74
CA THR A 106 -5.31 -9.15 10.79
C THR A 106 -3.88 -9.53 10.44
N CYS A 107 -3.38 -10.64 10.98
CA CYS A 107 -2.03 -11.13 10.72
C CYS A 107 -1.87 -11.82 9.36
N ARG A 108 -2.90 -12.49 8.83
CA ARG A 108 -2.88 -13.10 7.49
C ARG A 108 -3.03 -12.06 6.39
N HIS A 109 -3.78 -11.01 6.63
CA HIS A 109 -4.09 -10.00 5.63
C HIS A 109 -2.99 -8.96 5.58
N PHE A 110 -2.41 -8.52 6.69
CA PHE A 110 -1.24 -7.65 6.63
C PHE A 110 -0.04 -8.36 5.96
N PRO A 111 0.69 -7.73 5.01
CA PRO A 111 0.59 -6.36 4.51
C PRO A 111 -0.11 -6.25 3.14
N ARG A 112 -1.03 -7.15 2.83
CA ARG A 112 -1.72 -7.24 1.55
C ARG A 112 -2.79 -6.15 1.48
N VAL A 113 -2.82 -5.44 0.36
CA VAL A 113 -3.87 -4.47 0.00
C VAL A 113 -4.60 -5.09 -1.19
N ALA A 114 -5.81 -5.61 -0.93
CA ALA A 114 -6.57 -6.32 -1.95
C ALA A 114 -7.69 -5.46 -2.55
N VAL A 115 -7.94 -5.66 -3.84
CA VAL A 115 -9.18 -5.28 -4.52
C VAL A 115 -9.78 -6.55 -5.11
N ARG A 116 -11.05 -6.81 -4.83
CA ARG A 116 -11.79 -7.92 -5.43
C ARG A 116 -12.94 -7.37 -6.26
N ASP A 117 -12.96 -7.72 -7.54
CA ASP A 117 -14.02 -7.36 -8.47
C ASP A 117 -14.33 -8.53 -9.41
N SER A 118 -15.20 -8.30 -10.40
CA SER A 118 -15.61 -9.33 -11.38
C SER A 118 -14.46 -9.98 -12.18
N ARG A 119 -13.27 -9.36 -12.23
CA ARG A 119 -12.10 -9.86 -12.94
C ARG A 119 -11.25 -10.81 -12.08
N GLY A 120 -11.36 -10.75 -10.75
CA GLY A 120 -10.57 -11.55 -9.81
C GLY A 120 -10.15 -10.77 -8.56
N THR A 121 -9.12 -11.27 -7.89
CA THR A 121 -8.52 -10.64 -6.70
C THR A 121 -7.16 -10.06 -7.06
N PHE A 122 -6.98 -8.76 -6.89
CA PHE A 122 -5.75 -8.02 -7.19
C PHE A 122 -5.08 -7.65 -5.88
N ILE A 123 -3.81 -8.01 -5.70
CA ILE A 123 -3.09 -7.86 -4.43
C ILE A 123 -1.80 -7.07 -4.63
N SER A 124 -1.78 -5.86 -4.08
CA SER A 124 -0.55 -5.11 -3.84
C SER A 124 -0.13 -5.28 -2.37
N LEU A 125 0.98 -4.67 -1.98
CA LEU A 125 1.44 -4.64 -0.59
C LEU A 125 1.54 -3.22 -0.06
N THR A 126 1.16 -3.01 1.20
CA THR A 126 1.53 -1.81 1.96
C THR A 126 3.00 -1.90 2.33
N HIS A 127 3.76 -0.89 1.92
CA HIS A 127 5.18 -0.74 2.20
C HIS A 127 5.43 -0.20 3.61
N TYR A 128 4.40 -0.03 4.44
CA TYR A 128 4.59 0.09 5.89
C TYR A 128 5.33 -1.12 6.47
N CYS A 129 5.06 -2.31 5.91
CA CYS A 129 5.82 -3.52 6.22
C CYS A 129 7.28 -3.38 5.71
N PRO A 130 8.30 -3.48 6.58
CA PRO A 130 9.69 -3.38 6.15
C PRO A 130 10.08 -4.43 5.12
N THR A 131 9.53 -5.64 5.21
CA THR A 131 9.80 -6.69 4.23
C THR A 131 9.27 -6.29 2.85
N ALA A 132 8.03 -5.78 2.76
CA ALA A 132 7.47 -5.30 1.50
C ALA A 132 8.26 -4.10 0.95
N ALA A 133 8.62 -3.14 1.82
CA ALA A 133 9.45 -1.99 1.44
C ALA A 133 10.80 -2.42 0.87
N SER A 134 11.48 -3.39 1.47
CA SER A 134 12.74 -3.93 0.96
C SER A 134 12.62 -4.56 -0.43
N MET A 135 11.45 -5.11 -0.81
CA MET A 135 11.25 -5.70 -2.13
C MET A 135 11.32 -4.65 -3.25
N LEU A 136 11.06 -3.37 -2.96
CA LEU A 136 11.23 -2.27 -3.92
C LEU A 136 12.69 -2.11 -4.37
N PHE A 137 13.64 -2.55 -3.55
CA PHE A 137 15.08 -2.46 -3.78
C PHE A 137 15.70 -3.76 -4.29
N ALA A 138 14.89 -4.79 -4.57
CA ALA A 138 15.38 -6.05 -5.12
C ALA A 138 16.15 -5.81 -6.44
N PRO A 139 17.05 -6.72 -6.86
CA PRO A 139 17.73 -6.59 -8.15
C PRO A 139 16.78 -6.33 -9.33
N ASP A 140 17.31 -5.76 -10.39
CA ASP A 140 16.54 -5.39 -11.58
C ASP A 140 15.78 -6.58 -12.17
N GLY A 141 14.53 -6.30 -12.54
CA GLY A 141 13.58 -7.25 -13.10
C GLY A 141 12.34 -6.49 -13.54
N PRO A 142 11.58 -7.02 -14.50
CA PRO A 142 10.44 -6.31 -15.07
C PRO A 142 9.32 -6.17 -14.01
N ILE A 143 8.63 -5.04 -14.06
CA ILE A 143 7.42 -4.76 -13.29
C ILE A 143 6.22 -5.18 -14.16
N GLU A 144 5.60 -6.30 -13.81
CA GLU A 144 4.51 -6.91 -14.57
C GLU A 144 3.37 -7.30 -13.65
N ILE A 145 2.15 -7.36 -14.18
CA ILE A 145 1.02 -7.97 -13.49
C ILE A 145 1.06 -9.47 -13.81
N VAL A 146 1.19 -10.30 -12.78
CA VAL A 146 1.29 -11.76 -12.89
C VAL A 146 0.07 -12.45 -12.31
N GLU A 147 -0.30 -13.57 -12.91
CA GLU A 147 -1.42 -14.41 -12.50
C GLU A 147 -0.98 -15.53 -11.55
N SER A 148 -1.83 -15.83 -10.57
CA SER A 148 -1.69 -16.90 -9.58
C SER A 148 -0.28 -17.00 -8.96
N PRO A 149 0.28 -15.90 -8.43
CA PRO A 149 1.60 -15.91 -7.79
C PRO A 149 1.61 -16.81 -6.55
N GLU A 150 2.70 -17.55 -6.34
CA GLU A 150 2.82 -18.53 -5.23
C GLU A 150 2.61 -17.88 -3.85
N ALA A 151 3.07 -16.62 -3.66
CA ALA A 151 2.90 -15.89 -2.41
C ALA A 151 1.44 -15.56 -2.06
N PHE A 152 0.53 -15.62 -3.03
CA PHE A 152 -0.87 -15.23 -2.88
C PHE A 152 -1.82 -16.32 -3.43
N PRO A 153 -1.97 -17.45 -2.70
CA PRO A 153 -2.92 -18.48 -3.08
C PRO A 153 -4.36 -17.95 -3.03
N ALA A 154 -5.27 -18.55 -3.79
CA ALA A 154 -6.69 -18.20 -3.74
C ALA A 154 -7.23 -18.34 -2.29
N ALA A 155 -7.62 -17.23 -1.70
CA ALA A 155 -8.12 -17.11 -0.34
C ALA A 155 -9.08 -15.92 -0.22
N ASP A 156 -9.77 -15.82 0.92
CA ASP A 156 -10.60 -14.66 1.22
C ASP A 156 -9.72 -13.54 1.80
N TYR A 157 -9.20 -12.70 0.92
CA TYR A 157 -8.40 -11.54 1.29
C TYR A 157 -9.30 -10.39 1.76
N ASP A 158 -8.89 -9.74 2.84
CA ASP A 158 -9.51 -8.50 3.29
C ASP A 158 -9.02 -7.31 2.45
N GLY A 159 -9.92 -6.36 2.22
CA GLY A 159 -9.71 -5.20 1.35
C GLY A 159 -10.99 -4.75 0.64
N LEU A 160 -10.84 -3.95 -0.41
CA LEU A 160 -11.97 -3.41 -1.14
C LEU A 160 -12.68 -4.51 -1.93
N ARG A 161 -13.94 -4.78 -1.58
CA ARG A 161 -14.84 -5.68 -2.31
C ARG A 161 -15.79 -4.86 -3.16
N VAL A 162 -15.68 -5.01 -4.46
CA VAL A 162 -16.57 -4.41 -5.44
C VAL A 162 -17.68 -5.41 -5.73
N ASP A 163 -18.90 -5.01 -5.39
CA ASP A 163 -20.10 -5.80 -5.63
C ASP A 163 -20.25 -6.10 -7.15
N PRO A 164 -20.68 -7.31 -7.56
CA PRO A 164 -20.80 -7.67 -8.98
C PRO A 164 -21.74 -6.76 -9.78
N GLU A 165 -22.72 -6.15 -9.12
CA GLU A 165 -23.67 -5.20 -9.70
C GLU A 165 -23.19 -3.74 -9.62
N ALA A 166 -22.07 -3.47 -8.95
CA ALA A 166 -21.47 -2.15 -8.89
C ALA A 166 -20.96 -1.68 -10.25
N TRP A 167 -20.94 -0.37 -10.43
CA TRP A 167 -20.43 0.22 -11.65
C TRP A 167 -18.90 0.06 -11.76
N PRO A 168 -18.38 -0.20 -12.96
CA PRO A 168 -16.93 -0.19 -13.21
C PRO A 168 -16.34 1.21 -12.96
N PRO A 169 -15.00 1.32 -12.88
CA PRO A 169 -14.33 2.61 -12.70
C PRO A 169 -14.74 3.66 -13.72
N LEU A 170 -14.77 4.92 -13.28
CA LEU A 170 -15.09 6.05 -14.14
C LEU A 170 -13.88 6.38 -15.02
N LEU A 171 -14.13 6.68 -16.30
CA LEU A 171 -13.16 7.39 -17.13
C LEU A 171 -13.08 8.86 -16.67
N HIS A 172 -14.23 9.47 -16.48
CA HIS A 172 -14.43 10.82 -15.94
C HIS A 172 -15.86 10.92 -15.37
N PRO A 173 -16.27 12.01 -14.70
CA PRO A 173 -17.55 12.07 -13.96
C PRO A 173 -18.85 11.85 -14.75
N ARG A 174 -18.77 11.70 -16.08
CA ARG A 174 -19.92 11.53 -16.98
C ARG A 174 -19.79 10.26 -17.84
N MET A 175 -18.78 9.42 -17.60
CA MET A 175 -18.52 8.24 -18.41
C MET A 175 -17.84 7.15 -17.59
N LEU A 176 -18.46 5.97 -17.59
CA LEU A 176 -17.89 4.74 -17.06
C LEU A 176 -16.91 4.14 -18.08
N MET A 177 -15.87 3.49 -17.58
CA MET A 177 -15.13 2.50 -18.36
C MET A 177 -15.92 1.18 -18.37
N ASP A 178 -15.51 0.23 -19.21
CA ASP A 178 -15.80 -1.19 -18.94
C ASP A 178 -14.60 -1.83 -18.22
N GLN A 179 -14.78 -3.05 -17.71
CA GLN A 179 -13.75 -3.77 -16.98
C GLN A 179 -12.52 -4.11 -17.84
N GLU A 180 -12.72 -4.34 -19.14
CA GLU A 180 -11.62 -4.60 -20.07
C GLU A 180 -10.75 -3.36 -20.28
N SER A 181 -11.39 -2.21 -20.47
CA SER A 181 -10.75 -0.91 -20.67
C SER A 181 -10.04 -0.44 -19.41
N TYR A 182 -10.63 -0.66 -18.22
CA TYR A 182 -9.94 -0.39 -16.96
C TYR A 182 -8.72 -1.30 -16.78
N SER A 183 -8.82 -2.59 -17.13
CA SER A 183 -7.68 -3.51 -17.10
C SER A 183 -6.57 -3.09 -18.07
N ALA A 184 -6.94 -2.56 -19.24
CA ALA A 184 -5.98 -1.98 -20.18
C ALA A 184 -5.30 -0.74 -19.59
N TRP A 185 -6.05 0.14 -18.94
CA TRP A 185 -5.51 1.33 -18.27
C TRP A 185 -4.58 0.97 -17.10
N GLU A 186 -4.94 0.00 -16.27
CA GLU A 186 -4.11 -0.49 -15.17
C GLU A 186 -2.77 -1.06 -15.68
N ARG A 187 -2.81 -1.90 -16.72
CA ARG A 187 -1.59 -2.39 -17.38
C ARG A 187 -0.76 -1.27 -17.98
N HIS A 188 -1.39 -0.26 -18.58
CA HIS A 188 -0.70 0.91 -19.11
C HIS A 188 0.05 1.68 -18.02
N MET A 189 -0.59 1.92 -16.86
CA MET A 189 0.06 2.57 -15.73
C MET A 189 1.27 1.78 -15.21
N VAL A 190 1.13 0.46 -15.05
CA VAL A 190 2.23 -0.43 -14.64
C VAL A 190 3.35 -0.43 -15.69
N ALA A 191 3.02 -0.45 -16.99
CA ALA A 191 4.00 -0.41 -18.06
C ALA A 191 4.81 0.90 -18.07
N ARG A 192 4.19 2.05 -17.79
CA ARG A 192 4.93 3.32 -17.62
C ARG A 192 5.90 3.26 -16.44
N CYS A 193 5.49 2.64 -15.34
CA CYS A 193 6.37 2.44 -14.20
C CYS A 193 7.53 1.48 -14.53
N ASN A 194 7.34 0.52 -15.44
CA ASN A 194 8.39 -0.41 -15.85
C ASN A 194 9.47 0.22 -16.75
N ASP A 195 9.17 1.30 -17.48
CA ASP A 195 10.11 1.93 -18.41
C ASP A 195 11.37 2.46 -17.70
N SER A 196 12.51 1.81 -17.96
CA SER A 196 13.79 2.12 -17.33
C SER A 196 14.36 3.48 -17.73
N ASN A 197 13.83 4.10 -18.78
CA ASN A 197 14.27 5.41 -19.24
C ASN A 197 13.56 6.56 -18.52
N LEU A 198 12.59 6.27 -17.65
CA LEU A 198 11.81 7.28 -16.95
C LEU A 198 12.24 7.46 -15.51
N THR A 199 12.23 8.72 -15.09
CA THR A 199 12.18 9.09 -13.68
C THR A 199 10.77 8.89 -13.13
N ALA A 200 10.61 8.88 -11.80
CA ALA A 200 9.29 8.77 -11.17
C ALA A 200 8.38 9.97 -11.51
N GLU A 201 8.96 11.17 -11.63
CA GLU A 201 8.27 12.40 -12.02
C GLU A 201 7.80 12.34 -13.48
N GLN A 202 8.64 11.81 -14.36
CA GLN A 202 8.27 11.63 -15.77
C GLN A 202 7.15 10.59 -15.91
N VAL A 203 7.12 9.55 -15.06
CA VAL A 203 6.01 8.59 -15.02
C VAL A 203 4.70 9.30 -14.67
N THR A 204 4.64 10.04 -13.56
CA THR A 204 3.38 10.70 -13.15
C THR A 204 2.94 11.78 -14.15
N ALA A 205 3.88 12.58 -14.68
CA ALA A 205 3.58 13.58 -15.70
C ALA A 205 3.08 12.97 -17.02
N THR A 206 3.68 11.86 -17.45
CA THR A 206 3.24 11.11 -18.64
C THR A 206 1.86 10.51 -18.43
N LEU A 207 1.60 9.90 -17.27
CA LEU A 207 0.28 9.37 -16.94
C LEU A 207 -0.79 10.45 -16.86
N ARG A 208 -0.45 11.64 -16.37
CA ARG A 208 -1.38 12.79 -16.37
C ARG A 208 -1.75 13.21 -17.78
N ARG A 209 -0.77 13.33 -18.68
CA ARG A 209 -1.03 13.61 -20.11
C ARG A 209 -1.91 12.53 -20.71
N ASP A 210 -1.60 11.26 -20.46
CA ASP A 210 -2.31 10.12 -21.01
C ASP A 210 -3.76 10.06 -20.52
N ALA A 211 -3.99 10.30 -19.22
CA ALA A 211 -5.32 10.43 -18.64
C ALA A 211 -6.11 11.59 -19.27
N LEU A 212 -5.48 12.77 -19.46
CA LEU A 212 -6.12 13.90 -20.14
C LEU A 212 -6.49 13.59 -21.60
N ALA A 213 -5.67 12.82 -22.31
CA ALA A 213 -5.98 12.36 -23.66
C ALA A 213 -7.13 11.36 -23.65
N LEU A 214 -7.09 10.37 -22.76
CA LEU A 214 -8.12 9.33 -22.65
C LEU A 214 -9.50 9.91 -22.27
N ARG A 215 -9.54 10.93 -21.40
CA ARG A 215 -10.77 11.66 -21.04
C ARG A 215 -11.50 12.29 -22.23
N ARG A 216 -10.84 12.46 -23.38
CA ARG A 216 -11.45 13.00 -24.60
C ARG A 216 -12.11 11.92 -25.46
N TYR A 217 -12.03 10.66 -25.05
CA TYR A 217 -12.67 9.54 -25.76
C TYR A 217 -14.18 9.77 -25.92
N VAL A 218 -14.68 9.48 -27.11
CA VAL A 218 -16.11 9.55 -27.43
C VAL A 218 -16.59 8.16 -27.87
N PRO A 219 -17.68 7.61 -27.28
CA PRO A 219 -18.26 6.37 -27.75
C PRO A 219 -18.56 6.41 -29.26
N GLY A 220 -18.18 5.33 -29.97
CA GLY A 220 -18.38 5.20 -31.42
C GLY A 220 -17.13 5.42 -32.26
N GLU A 221 -16.04 5.94 -31.69
CA GLU A 221 -14.74 6.10 -32.39
C GLU A 221 -13.81 4.88 -32.28
N GLY A 222 -14.31 3.76 -31.75
CA GLY A 222 -13.54 2.54 -31.49
C GLY A 222 -13.93 1.93 -30.14
N SER A 223 -13.10 1.04 -29.62
CA SER A 223 -13.19 0.61 -28.22
C SER A 223 -12.30 1.49 -27.34
N LEU A 224 -12.68 1.68 -26.07
CA LEU A 224 -11.85 2.42 -25.12
C LEU A 224 -10.53 1.68 -24.84
N THR A 225 -10.53 0.34 -24.83
CA THR A 225 -9.30 -0.48 -24.84
C THR A 225 -8.35 -0.12 -25.99
N SER A 226 -8.86 0.05 -27.21
CA SER A 226 -8.05 0.48 -28.35
C SER A 226 -7.54 1.91 -28.17
N ALA A 227 -8.31 2.81 -27.55
CA ALA A 227 -7.88 4.16 -27.24
C ALA A 227 -6.73 4.16 -26.22
N VAL A 228 -6.77 3.30 -25.20
CA VAL A 228 -5.64 3.09 -24.26
C VAL A 228 -4.41 2.58 -25.01
N ALA A 229 -4.57 1.56 -25.84
CA ALA A 229 -3.45 1.00 -26.62
C ALA A 229 -2.84 2.00 -27.63
N GLY A 230 -3.63 2.99 -28.08
CA GLY A 230 -3.20 4.06 -28.97
C GLY A 230 -2.60 5.27 -28.27
N LEU A 231 -2.45 5.25 -26.93
CA LEU A 231 -1.85 6.36 -26.21
C LEU A 231 -0.40 6.60 -26.66
N PRO A 232 0.06 7.87 -26.69
CA PRO A 232 1.34 8.21 -27.28
C PRO A 232 2.52 7.56 -26.56
N SER A 233 3.45 6.96 -27.30
CA SER A 233 4.62 6.31 -26.69
C SER A 233 5.66 7.31 -26.16
N ASP A 234 5.66 8.54 -26.68
CA ASP A 234 6.54 9.61 -26.21
C ASP A 234 6.28 9.93 -24.73
N VAL A 235 7.26 10.57 -24.11
CA VAL A 235 7.27 10.80 -22.67
C VAL A 235 7.26 12.28 -22.38
N VAL A 236 6.64 12.66 -21.26
CA VAL A 236 6.65 14.04 -20.81
C VAL A 236 7.96 14.30 -20.06
N THR A 237 8.83 15.11 -20.65
CA THR A 237 10.03 15.57 -19.98
C THR A 237 9.66 16.55 -18.87
N VAL A 238 10.16 16.29 -17.66
CA VAL A 238 9.99 17.15 -16.49
C VAL A 238 11.38 17.60 -16.03
N ALA A 239 11.50 18.86 -15.60
CA ALA A 239 12.71 19.32 -14.96
C ALA A 239 12.81 18.72 -13.54
N PRO A 240 14.03 18.47 -13.03
CA PRO A 240 14.20 18.03 -11.64
C PRO A 240 13.54 19.00 -10.66
N GLU A 241 12.85 18.47 -9.65
CA GLU A 241 12.30 19.29 -8.57
C GLU A 241 13.44 19.76 -7.66
N LEU A 242 13.60 21.09 -7.58
CA LEU A 242 14.63 21.72 -6.75
C LEU A 242 14.09 22.28 -5.42
N THR A 243 12.77 22.28 -5.23
CA THR A 243 12.12 22.73 -3.99
C THR A 243 11.07 21.71 -3.52
N LEU A 244 10.75 21.75 -2.23
CA LEU A 244 9.78 20.82 -1.63
C LEU A 244 8.33 21.34 -1.68
N ASP A 245 8.08 22.56 -2.17
CA ASP A 245 6.80 23.25 -1.98
C ASP A 245 5.61 22.52 -2.62
N ALA A 246 5.78 22.02 -3.86
CA ALA A 246 4.73 21.25 -4.53
C ALA A 246 4.42 19.93 -3.78
N SER A 247 5.46 19.32 -3.19
CA SER A 247 5.31 18.10 -2.40
C SER A 247 4.62 18.37 -1.06
N LEU A 248 4.93 19.49 -0.40
CA LEU A 248 4.26 19.90 0.84
C LEU A 248 2.78 20.22 0.61
N GLN A 249 2.42 20.80 -0.54
CA GLN A 249 1.01 21.03 -0.87
C GLN A 249 0.22 19.71 -0.99
N LEU A 250 0.77 18.74 -1.72
CA LEU A 250 0.19 17.40 -1.85
C LEU A 250 0.16 16.66 -0.51
N HIS A 251 1.21 16.78 0.28
CA HIS A 251 1.26 16.24 1.63
C HIS A 251 0.15 16.81 2.52
N ALA A 252 -0.05 18.14 2.50
CA ALA A 252 -1.13 18.79 3.25
C ALA A 252 -2.52 18.31 2.80
N GLU A 253 -2.74 18.04 1.51
CA GLU A 253 -3.99 17.43 1.02
C GLU A 253 -4.23 16.05 1.65
N VAL A 254 -3.21 15.21 1.74
CA VAL A 254 -3.30 13.87 2.35
C VAL A 254 -3.52 13.97 3.87
N ILE A 255 -2.75 14.79 4.57
CA ILE A 255 -2.89 14.99 6.02
C ILE A 255 -4.27 15.56 6.37
N GLY A 256 -4.83 16.42 5.51
CA GLY A 256 -6.18 16.95 5.67
C GLY A 256 -7.28 15.87 5.63
N ALA A 257 -7.03 14.73 4.98
CA ALA A 257 -7.94 13.60 4.97
C ALA A 257 -7.83 12.70 6.21
N VAL A 258 -6.75 12.82 7.00
CA VAL A 258 -6.56 12.03 8.22
C VAL A 258 -7.51 12.53 9.33
N PRO A 259 -8.26 11.63 10.02
CA PRO A 259 -9.10 11.98 11.16
C PRO A 259 -8.32 12.68 12.27
N GLU A 260 -8.95 13.63 12.94
CA GLU A 260 -8.28 14.55 13.87
C GLU A 260 -7.61 13.82 15.06
N ASP A 261 -8.20 12.73 15.53
CA ASP A 261 -7.73 11.93 16.67
C ASP A 261 -6.46 11.11 16.39
N VAL A 262 -6.19 10.81 15.12
CA VAL A 262 -5.00 10.07 14.68
C VAL A 262 -4.10 10.89 13.74
N ARG A 263 -4.41 12.17 13.57
CA ARG A 263 -3.63 13.06 12.70
C ARG A 263 -2.25 13.31 13.31
N PRO A 264 -1.16 13.09 12.56
CA PRO A 264 0.16 13.41 13.05
C PRO A 264 0.33 14.92 13.24
N GLU A 265 1.08 15.31 14.27
CA GLU A 265 1.45 16.70 14.49
C GLU A 265 2.27 17.24 13.31
N PRO A 266 2.07 18.51 12.91
CA PRO A 266 2.87 19.12 11.87
C PRO A 266 4.36 19.14 12.25
N ASP A 267 5.21 18.63 11.37
CA ASP A 267 6.66 18.63 11.53
C ASP A 267 7.32 19.05 10.21
N GLU A 268 7.19 20.33 9.87
CA GLU A 268 7.75 20.90 8.63
C GLU A 268 9.04 21.72 8.85
N GLU A 269 9.46 21.89 10.11
CA GLU A 269 10.62 22.70 10.47
C GLU A 269 11.90 22.13 9.84
N GLY A 270 12.64 22.99 9.12
CA GLY A 270 13.91 22.62 8.49
C GLY A 270 13.80 21.64 7.33
N LEU A 271 12.59 21.27 6.87
CA LEU A 271 12.44 20.33 5.76
C LEU A 271 12.94 20.91 4.43
N ARG A 272 12.75 22.20 4.16
CA ARG A 272 13.20 22.82 2.90
C ARG A 272 14.72 22.77 2.77
N GLU A 273 15.42 23.21 3.81
CA GLU A 273 16.89 23.18 3.88
C GLU A 273 17.42 21.74 3.83
N ALA A 274 16.73 20.81 4.49
CA ALA A 274 17.07 19.39 4.46
C ALA A 274 16.92 18.78 3.06
N PHE A 275 15.85 19.12 2.35
CA PHE A 275 15.57 18.61 1.01
C PHE A 275 16.67 19.05 0.04
N GLU A 276 16.94 20.35 0.00
CA GLU A 276 17.99 20.93 -0.86
C GLU A 276 19.38 20.32 -0.55
N ARG A 277 19.68 20.12 0.74
CA ARG A 277 21.00 19.66 1.17
C ARG A 277 21.21 18.16 1.00
N TRP A 278 20.22 17.33 1.31
CA TRP A 278 20.40 15.89 1.50
C TRP A 278 19.61 15.01 0.54
N VAL A 279 18.54 15.53 -0.07
CA VAL A 279 17.67 14.74 -0.96
C VAL A 279 17.93 15.08 -2.42
N VAL A 280 17.90 16.37 -2.80
CA VAL A 280 18.10 16.82 -4.19
C VAL A 280 19.33 16.19 -4.86
N PRO A 281 20.52 16.13 -4.22
CA PRO A 281 21.71 15.56 -4.87
C PRO A 281 21.64 14.06 -5.16
N GLU A 282 20.82 13.32 -4.42
CA GLU A 282 20.78 11.85 -4.45
C GLU A 282 19.50 11.31 -5.10
N TRP A 283 18.44 12.13 -5.22
CA TRP A 283 17.10 11.69 -5.61
C TRP A 283 17.07 10.94 -6.95
N GLU A 284 17.85 11.39 -7.93
CA GLU A 284 17.92 10.78 -9.25
C GLU A 284 18.52 9.36 -9.24
N LEU A 285 19.28 8.99 -8.20
CA LEU A 285 19.83 7.64 -8.05
C LEU A 285 18.76 6.61 -7.68
N TRP A 286 17.58 7.06 -7.26
CA TRP A 286 16.53 6.22 -6.67
C TRP A 286 15.31 6.00 -7.56
N HIS A 287 15.41 6.28 -8.87
CA HIS A 287 14.26 6.15 -9.78
C HIS A 287 13.65 4.74 -9.81
N LEU A 288 14.45 3.68 -9.73
CA LEU A 288 13.93 2.31 -9.77
C LEU A 288 13.01 1.98 -8.58
N PRO A 289 13.42 2.12 -7.30
CA PRO A 289 12.53 1.85 -6.18
C PRO A 289 11.32 2.80 -6.15
N LEU A 290 11.49 4.07 -6.56
CA LEU A 290 10.37 5.02 -6.69
C LEU A 290 9.35 4.58 -7.75
N ARG A 291 9.80 4.12 -8.92
CA ARG A 291 8.91 3.60 -9.97
C ARG A 291 8.20 2.32 -9.54
N ARG A 292 8.87 1.43 -8.81
CA ARG A 292 8.24 0.23 -8.22
C ARG A 292 7.19 0.59 -7.16
N TYR A 293 7.48 1.60 -6.35
CA TYR A 293 6.52 2.14 -5.39
C TYR A 293 5.28 2.68 -6.10
N LEU A 294 5.46 3.48 -7.16
CA LEU A 294 4.36 3.99 -7.99
C LEU A 294 3.56 2.86 -8.66
N ALA A 295 4.22 1.83 -9.19
CA ALA A 295 3.53 0.66 -9.77
C ALA A 295 2.61 -0.01 -8.74
N ALA A 296 3.08 -0.15 -7.50
CA ALA A 296 2.30 -0.71 -6.42
C ALA A 296 1.12 0.15 -5.97
N LYS A 297 1.15 1.46 -6.27
CA LYS A 297 0.00 2.37 -6.10
C LYS A 297 -0.92 2.41 -7.30
N ALA A 298 -0.41 2.12 -8.49
CA ALA A 298 -1.19 2.07 -9.72
C ALA A 298 -1.99 0.76 -9.85
N PHE A 299 -1.48 -0.33 -9.29
CA PHE A 299 -2.10 -1.66 -9.30
C PHE A 299 -2.95 -1.91 -8.05
N ALA A 300 -4.09 -2.61 -8.22
CA ALA A 300 -5.05 -2.87 -7.13
C ALA A 300 -5.50 -1.57 -6.44
N ASN A 301 -5.72 -0.52 -7.23
CA ASN A 301 -5.91 0.84 -6.73
C ASN A 301 -7.38 1.09 -6.32
N TRP A 302 -7.62 1.30 -5.02
CA TRP A 302 -8.95 1.58 -4.46
C TRP A 302 -9.56 2.88 -4.98
N THR A 303 -8.71 3.88 -5.28
CA THR A 303 -9.09 5.18 -5.85
C THR A 303 -9.81 5.03 -7.18
N ALA A 304 -9.58 3.95 -7.93
CA ALA A 304 -10.30 3.72 -9.19
C ALA A 304 -11.81 3.49 -8.98
N TYR A 305 -12.18 2.92 -7.83
CA TYR A 305 -13.56 2.60 -7.48
C TYR A 305 -14.18 3.67 -6.56
N GLN A 306 -13.38 4.33 -5.75
CA GLN A 306 -13.83 5.38 -4.82
C GLN A 306 -13.77 6.79 -5.43
N GLY A 307 -12.98 6.98 -6.50
CA GLY A 307 -12.74 8.27 -7.16
C GLY A 307 -13.73 8.58 -8.30
N ARG A 308 -13.51 9.73 -8.96
CA ARG A 308 -14.40 10.25 -10.01
C ARG A 308 -13.83 10.17 -11.43
N GLY A 309 -12.68 9.54 -11.64
CA GLY A 309 -12.11 9.32 -12.97
C GLY A 309 -10.63 8.93 -12.97
N VAL A 310 -10.04 8.83 -14.17
CA VAL A 310 -8.63 8.44 -14.34
C VAL A 310 -7.63 9.49 -13.86
N LEU A 311 -8.00 10.78 -13.80
CA LEU A 311 -7.12 11.79 -13.20
C LEU A 311 -7.14 11.73 -11.68
N THR A 312 -8.24 11.29 -11.05
CA THR A 312 -8.24 11.01 -9.60
C THR A 312 -7.17 9.97 -9.26
N ILE A 313 -7.08 8.90 -10.06
CA ILE A 313 -6.06 7.85 -9.90
C ILE A 313 -4.66 8.45 -10.03
N VAL A 314 -4.41 9.24 -11.08
CA VAL A 314 -3.10 9.87 -11.30
C VAL A 314 -2.74 10.85 -10.18
N ARG A 315 -3.72 11.61 -9.66
CA ARG A 315 -3.51 12.49 -8.51
C ARG A 315 -3.10 11.73 -7.25
N GLY A 316 -3.66 10.55 -7.02
CA GLY A 316 -3.20 9.64 -5.96
C GLY A 316 -1.75 9.19 -6.14
N LEU A 317 -1.30 8.93 -7.38
CA LEU A 317 0.11 8.61 -7.68
C LEU A 317 1.04 9.81 -7.46
N GLU A 318 0.63 11.01 -7.88
CA GLU A 318 1.35 12.27 -7.59
C GLU A 318 1.50 12.47 -6.07
N ALA A 319 0.41 12.28 -5.31
CA ALA A 319 0.41 12.39 -3.85
C ALA A 319 1.33 11.35 -3.20
N ALA A 320 1.32 10.10 -3.66
CA ALA A 320 2.21 9.07 -3.15
C ALA A 320 3.70 9.41 -3.37
N LEU A 321 4.06 9.92 -4.55
CA LEU A 321 5.43 10.38 -4.83
C LEU A 321 5.82 11.56 -3.94
N ALA A 322 4.91 12.53 -3.77
CA ALA A 322 5.13 13.69 -2.92
C ALA A 322 5.35 13.31 -1.44
N LEU A 323 4.54 12.38 -0.91
CA LEU A 323 4.71 11.86 0.45
C LEU A 323 6.06 11.16 0.60
N ALA A 324 6.45 10.29 -0.34
CA ALA A 324 7.75 9.63 -0.30
C ALA A 324 8.90 10.64 -0.28
N ARG A 325 8.76 11.76 -0.98
CA ARG A 325 9.76 12.85 -1.00
C ARG A 325 9.81 13.65 0.30
N VAL A 326 8.65 13.99 0.88
CA VAL A 326 8.56 14.68 2.18
C VAL A 326 9.13 13.80 3.29
N GLU A 327 8.76 12.51 3.31
CA GLU A 327 9.25 11.59 4.32
C GLU A 327 10.74 11.25 4.11
N ALA A 328 11.24 11.15 2.88
CA ALA A 328 12.69 11.03 2.62
C ALA A 328 13.45 12.23 3.17
N THR A 329 12.91 13.43 2.98
CA THR A 329 13.45 14.66 3.56
C THR A 329 13.48 14.61 5.08
N ARG A 330 12.37 14.19 5.71
CA ARG A 330 12.26 14.06 7.17
C ARG A 330 13.29 13.07 7.71
N GLU A 331 13.42 11.91 7.07
CA GLU A 331 14.40 10.87 7.44
C GLU A 331 15.84 11.35 7.30
N CYS A 332 16.19 12.05 6.20
CA CYS A 332 17.49 12.68 6.01
C CYS A 332 17.80 13.73 7.08
N ARG A 333 16.82 14.59 7.39
CA ARG A 333 16.94 15.62 8.43
C ARG A 333 17.20 15.00 9.79
N ASN A 334 16.39 14.03 10.18
CA ASN A 334 16.48 13.37 11.47
C ASN A 334 17.80 12.59 11.61
N ALA A 335 18.29 12.00 10.53
CA ALA A 335 19.56 11.28 10.52
C ALA A 335 20.80 12.18 10.31
N GLY A 336 20.61 13.44 9.92
CA GLY A 336 21.67 14.40 9.63
C GLY A 336 22.59 13.98 8.47
N ARG A 337 22.06 13.26 7.46
CA ARG A 337 22.85 12.69 6.36
C ARG A 337 22.07 12.60 5.04
N ALA A 338 22.82 12.44 3.95
CA ALA A 338 22.28 12.31 2.59
C ALA A 338 21.39 11.07 2.44
N LEU A 339 20.44 11.14 1.50
CA LEU A 339 19.50 10.07 1.21
C LEU A 339 20.23 8.81 0.77
N ASP A 340 19.89 7.69 1.39
CA ASP A 340 20.33 6.36 1.01
C ASP A 340 19.16 5.36 0.97
N ALA A 341 19.46 4.11 0.62
CA ALA A 341 18.46 3.06 0.53
C ALA A 341 17.70 2.83 1.85
N GLU A 342 18.38 2.95 2.99
CA GLU A 342 17.75 2.75 4.30
C GLU A 342 16.78 3.87 4.61
N LEU A 343 17.17 5.14 4.40
CA LEU A 343 16.31 6.29 4.62
C LEU A 343 15.13 6.32 3.65
N LEU A 344 15.35 6.01 2.36
CA LEU A 344 14.26 5.93 1.39
C LEU A 344 13.28 4.80 1.71
N LYS A 345 13.77 3.66 2.21
CA LYS A 345 12.92 2.58 2.70
C LYS A 345 12.08 3.03 3.90
N GLN A 346 12.63 3.81 4.83
CA GLN A 346 11.83 4.41 5.92
C GLN A 346 10.79 5.39 5.37
N ALA A 347 11.15 6.19 4.37
CA ALA A 347 10.23 7.13 3.74
C ALA A 347 9.01 6.43 3.11
N PHE A 348 9.21 5.30 2.40
CA PHE A 348 8.09 4.50 1.89
C PHE A 348 7.21 3.96 3.00
N ARG A 349 7.80 3.53 4.12
CA ARG A 349 7.04 3.05 5.28
C ARG A 349 6.19 4.15 5.88
N ALA A 350 6.78 5.31 6.14
CA ALA A 350 6.07 6.46 6.70
C ALA A 350 4.97 6.96 5.75
N SER A 351 5.25 7.02 4.45
CA SER A 351 4.25 7.37 3.42
C SER A 351 3.06 6.41 3.42
N ASP A 352 3.32 5.10 3.45
CA ASP A 352 2.27 4.10 3.46
C ASP A 352 1.51 4.02 4.77
N PHE A 353 2.15 4.36 5.90
CA PHE A 353 1.43 4.54 7.16
C PHE A 353 0.32 5.58 6.99
N VAL A 354 0.66 6.75 6.43
CA VAL A 354 -0.33 7.80 6.16
C VAL A 354 -1.38 7.33 5.15
N LEU A 355 -0.94 6.89 3.96
CA LEU A 355 -1.84 6.62 2.81
C LEU A 355 -2.76 5.42 3.00
N ASN A 356 -2.33 4.39 3.71
CA ASN A 356 -3.03 3.10 3.77
C ASN A 356 -3.56 2.76 5.17
N HIS A 357 -3.09 3.41 6.24
CA HIS A 357 -3.43 3.01 7.62
C HIS A 357 -4.16 4.07 8.43
N ILE A 358 -3.94 5.37 8.17
CA ILE A 358 -4.60 6.43 8.95
C ILE A 358 -5.44 7.39 8.11
N ALA A 359 -5.20 7.53 6.80
CA ALA A 359 -6.07 8.27 5.91
C ALA A 359 -7.16 7.35 5.32
N PRO A 360 -8.46 7.62 5.55
CA PRO A 360 -9.55 6.89 4.91
C PRO A 360 -9.48 7.01 3.39
N GLY A 361 -9.55 5.88 2.69
CA GLY A 361 -9.40 5.84 1.23
C GLY A 361 -10.48 6.61 0.48
N ASP A 362 -11.71 6.62 1.00
CA ASP A 362 -12.83 7.39 0.46
C ASP A 362 -12.64 8.91 0.62
N ALA A 363 -12.15 9.36 1.78
CA ALA A 363 -11.80 10.77 2.03
C ALA A 363 -10.68 11.25 1.10
N LEU A 364 -9.64 10.42 0.90
CA LEU A 364 -8.58 10.70 -0.08
C LEU A 364 -9.14 10.78 -1.50
N ALA A 365 -9.96 9.81 -1.90
CA ALA A 365 -10.56 9.76 -3.23
C ALA A 365 -11.47 10.97 -3.48
N GLU A 366 -12.25 11.41 -2.50
CA GLU A 366 -13.07 12.63 -2.57
C GLU A 366 -12.18 13.87 -2.79
N GLN A 367 -11.13 14.03 -1.98
CA GLN A 367 -10.21 15.16 -2.08
C GLN A 367 -9.51 15.20 -3.44
N TRP A 368 -8.99 14.08 -3.90
CA TRP A 368 -8.29 14.00 -5.19
C TRP A 368 -9.23 14.13 -6.38
N SER A 369 -10.51 13.79 -6.24
CA SER A 369 -11.47 13.90 -7.33
C SER A 369 -11.80 15.33 -7.74
N LYS A 370 -11.36 16.33 -7.00
CA LYS A 370 -11.46 17.75 -7.37
C LYS A 370 -10.71 18.09 -8.68
N VAL A 371 -9.76 17.26 -9.09
CA VAL A 371 -9.03 17.42 -10.37
C VAL A 371 -9.83 16.95 -11.60
N GLU A 372 -10.98 16.32 -11.38
CA GLU A 372 -11.85 15.82 -12.46
C GLU A 372 -12.84 16.87 -12.96
N ASP A 373 -13.10 17.91 -12.16
CA ASP A 373 -13.94 19.04 -12.55
C ASP A 373 -13.18 20.01 -13.48
#